data_AF-A0A8S9PHL9-F1
#
_entry.id   AF-A0A8S9PHL9-F1
#
_cell.length_a   1.000
_cell.length_b   1.000
_cell.length_c   1.000
_cell.angle_alpha   90.00
_cell.angle_beta   90.00
_cell.angle_gamma   90.00
#
_symmetry.space_group_name_H-M   'P 1'
#
loop_
_entity.id
_entity.type
_entity.pdbx_description
1 polymer ?
#
loop_
_entity_poly.entity_id
_entity_poly.type
_entity_poly.pdbx_seq_one_letter_code
_entity_poly.pdbx_strand_id
1 'polypeptide(L)'
;MHACGHDGHVAMLLGAAKMLKEHHQDLQGTVVLIFQPAEEVFAGAKKMIEEGALKHVEAIFGIHLTNQVPLGKTASRAGSLLAGSGFFEAVITGKGGHAAIPQHTIDPVIAASSVVLSLQHLVSRETDPLDSKVVTVSKLHGGNAFNVIPDSITIGGTLRAFSGFSQLQERIKEVITKQATVNRCNASVNLKPNGKEPVPPTVNNMDLYKQFKNLVRDLLGEDSFVEVSPIMGGEDFSYFAEAIPGHFSFLGMQDETKSYASPHSSLYRVNEDALPYGAAMHASMAVRYLEDKASKGLDSPKDEL
;
A
#
# COMPACT_ATOMS: atom_id res chain seq x y z
N MET A 1 14.70 1.16 -14.90
CA MET A 1 13.91 2.35 -15.28
C MET A 1 13.18 2.82 -14.04
N HIS A 2 13.27 4.11 -13.67
CA HIS A 2 12.44 4.69 -12.61
C HIS A 2 11.05 5.04 -13.17
N ALA A 3 10.16 4.05 -13.23
CA ALA A 3 8.82 4.22 -13.82
C ALA A 3 7.75 4.62 -12.79
N CYS A 4 8.13 4.93 -11.55
CA CYS A 4 7.21 5.38 -10.48
C CYS A 4 7.64 6.72 -9.86
N GLY A 5 8.67 7.37 -10.41
CA GLY A 5 9.13 8.70 -9.98
C GLY A 5 9.96 8.70 -8.68
N HIS A 6 10.43 7.55 -8.21
CA HIS A 6 11.20 7.44 -6.96
C HIS A 6 12.54 8.19 -7.02
N ASP A 7 13.12 8.35 -8.21
CA ASP A 7 14.23 9.27 -8.46
C ASP A 7 13.86 10.72 -8.18
N GLY A 8 12.68 11.16 -8.65
CA GLY A 8 12.11 12.45 -8.30
C GLY A 8 11.86 12.61 -6.80
N HIS A 9 11.33 11.58 -6.13
CA HIS A 9 11.09 11.61 -4.68
C HIS A 9 12.40 11.80 -3.89
N VAL A 10 13.45 11.07 -4.25
CA VAL A 10 14.79 11.22 -3.66
C VAL A 10 15.34 12.64 -3.91
N ALA A 11 15.20 13.17 -5.12
CA ALA A 11 15.64 14.53 -5.45
C ALA A 11 14.90 15.60 -4.62
N MET A 12 13.58 15.47 -4.44
CA MET A 12 12.79 16.36 -3.60
C MET A 12 13.23 16.31 -2.13
N LEU A 13 13.44 15.11 -1.58
CA LEU A 13 13.88 14.94 -0.20
C LEU A 13 15.30 15.49 0.03
N LEU A 14 16.21 15.34 -0.93
CA LEU A 14 17.54 15.97 -0.89
C LEU A 14 17.46 17.49 -0.95
N GLY A 15 16.55 18.05 -1.76
CA GLY A 15 16.28 19.50 -1.78
C GLY A 15 15.78 20.00 -0.42
N ALA A 16 14.85 19.27 0.20
CA ALA A 16 14.39 19.56 1.55
C ALA A 16 15.50 19.47 2.59
N ALA A 17 16.35 18.44 2.50
CA ALA A 17 17.51 18.25 3.38
C ALA A 17 18.46 19.45 3.34
N LYS A 18 18.71 20.00 2.14
CA LYS A 18 19.52 21.21 1.96
C LYS A 18 18.89 22.42 2.67
N MET A 19 17.60 22.69 2.42
CA MET A 19 16.88 23.81 3.04
C MET A 19 16.87 23.70 4.57
N LEU A 20 16.53 22.52 5.09
CA LEU A 20 16.52 22.26 6.53
C LEU A 20 17.91 22.41 7.15
N LYS A 21 18.97 21.98 6.44
CA LYS A 21 20.34 22.12 6.94
C LYS A 21 20.79 23.58 6.99
N GLU A 22 20.42 24.39 6.00
CA GLU A 22 20.71 25.84 5.97
C GLU A 22 20.03 26.57 7.15
N HIS A 23 18.86 26.08 7.59
CA HIS A 23 18.07 26.65 8.69
C HIS A 23 18.10 25.84 10.00
N HIS A 24 19.06 24.93 10.18
CA HIS A 24 19.04 23.97 11.29
C HIS A 24 19.09 24.60 12.69
N GLN A 25 19.59 25.84 12.81
CA GLN A 25 19.64 26.57 14.09
C GLN A 25 18.27 27.08 14.52
N ASP A 26 17.33 27.22 13.58
CA ASP A 26 15.96 27.68 13.84
C ASP A 26 15.02 26.51 14.20
N LEU A 27 15.48 25.26 14.03
CA LEU A 27 14.68 24.07 14.27
C LEU A 27 14.58 23.77 15.78
N GLN A 28 13.36 23.74 16.29
CA GLN A 28 13.05 23.36 17.68
C GLN A 28 12.78 21.86 17.81
N GLY A 29 13.71 21.03 17.31
CA GLY A 29 13.60 19.57 17.37
C GLY A 29 14.48 18.85 16.36
N THR A 30 14.18 17.58 16.10
CA THR A 30 14.95 16.73 15.20
C THR A 30 14.14 16.38 13.96
N VAL A 31 14.75 16.51 12.78
CA VAL A 31 14.18 16.05 11.52
C VAL A 31 14.97 14.85 11.01
N VAL A 32 14.29 13.72 10.85
CA VAL A 32 14.87 12.48 10.30
C VAL A 32 14.46 12.35 8.83
N LEU A 33 15.45 12.17 7.95
CA LEU A 33 15.25 11.97 6.51
C LEU A 33 15.34 10.48 6.20
N ILE A 34 14.25 9.90 5.71
CA ILE A 34 14.15 8.46 5.42
C ILE A 34 14.28 8.24 3.91
N PHE A 35 15.41 7.67 3.49
CA PHE A 35 15.65 7.22 2.11
C PHE A 35 15.38 5.72 2.03
N GLN A 36 14.13 5.36 1.74
CA GLN A 36 13.66 4.00 1.80
C GLN A 36 14.00 3.20 0.51
N PRO A 37 14.61 2.01 0.62
CA PRO A 37 14.79 1.10 -0.51
C PRO A 37 13.56 0.18 -0.69
N ALA A 38 13.45 -0.51 -1.83
CA ALA A 38 12.58 -1.68 -2.00
C ALA A 38 11.06 -1.50 -1.77
N GLU A 39 10.52 -0.30 -2.02
CA GLU A 39 9.06 -0.03 -1.99
C GLU A 39 8.29 -0.91 -2.99
N GLU A 40 8.77 -1.05 -4.23
CA GLU A 40 8.06 -1.77 -5.33
C GLU A 40 7.84 -3.28 -5.06
N VAL A 41 8.49 -3.82 -4.04
CA VAL A 41 8.32 -5.20 -3.56
C VAL A 41 7.80 -5.27 -2.12
N PHE A 42 7.41 -4.12 -1.58
CA PHE A 42 6.82 -3.91 -0.28
C PHE A 42 7.65 -4.37 0.92
N ALA A 43 8.97 -4.23 0.82
CA ALA A 43 9.90 -4.75 1.83
C ALA A 43 10.65 -3.66 2.60
N GLY A 44 10.67 -2.44 2.07
CA GLY A 44 11.52 -1.34 2.53
C GLY A 44 11.17 -0.85 3.92
N ALA A 45 9.93 -0.37 4.09
CA ALA A 45 9.50 0.29 5.32
C ALA A 45 9.68 -0.63 6.51
N LYS A 46 9.15 -1.85 6.40
CA LYS A 46 9.20 -2.84 7.47
C LYS A 46 10.63 -3.11 7.92
N LYS A 47 11.55 -3.29 6.97
CA LYS A 47 12.95 -3.56 7.30
C LYS A 47 13.63 -2.37 8.00
N MET A 48 13.36 -1.16 7.54
CA MET A 48 13.88 0.05 8.19
C MET A 48 13.32 0.23 9.61
N ILE A 49 12.04 -0.08 9.83
CA ILE A 49 11.42 -0.03 11.17
C ILE A 49 12.12 -1.04 12.10
N GLU A 50 12.33 -2.28 11.64
CA GLU A 50 13.07 -3.31 12.39
C GLU A 50 14.49 -2.86 12.76
N GLU A 51 15.15 -2.09 11.89
CA GLU A 51 16.49 -1.52 12.12
C GLU A 51 16.49 -0.22 12.94
N GLY A 52 15.31 0.27 13.35
CA GLY A 52 15.17 1.40 14.26
C GLY A 52 15.02 2.76 13.60
N ALA A 53 14.61 2.83 12.33
CA ALA A 53 14.41 4.10 11.61
C ALA A 53 13.37 5.04 12.26
N LEU A 54 12.47 4.50 13.11
CA LEU A 54 11.46 5.28 13.84
C LEU A 54 11.83 5.55 15.30
N LYS A 55 13.03 5.20 15.76
CA LYS A 55 13.44 5.50 17.14
C LYS A 55 13.42 7.01 17.37
N HIS A 56 12.72 7.45 18.41
CA HIS A 56 12.52 8.87 18.76
C HIS A 56 11.83 9.71 17.66
N VAL A 57 11.05 9.07 16.77
CA VAL A 57 10.25 9.76 15.74
C VAL A 57 8.78 9.76 16.14
N GLU A 58 8.15 10.93 16.19
CA GLU A 58 6.76 11.08 16.65
C GLU A 58 5.72 11.11 15.51
N ALA A 59 6.13 11.51 14.31
CA ALA A 59 5.27 11.58 13.14
C ALA A 59 6.09 11.39 11.86
N ILE A 60 5.43 10.92 10.80
CA ILE A 60 6.07 10.69 9.50
C ILE A 60 5.22 11.24 8.34
N PHE A 61 5.89 11.78 7.34
CA PHE A 61 5.27 12.37 6.16
C PHE A 61 5.87 11.78 4.88
N GLY A 62 5.00 11.43 3.91
CA GLY A 62 5.39 10.92 2.60
C GLY A 62 4.68 11.68 1.48
N ILE A 63 5.38 11.84 0.35
CA ILE A 63 4.87 12.49 -0.86
C ILE A 63 5.18 11.61 -2.06
N HIS A 64 4.16 11.33 -2.87
CA HIS A 64 4.32 10.61 -4.14
C HIS A 64 3.91 11.49 -5.32
N LEU A 65 4.76 11.59 -6.34
CA LEU A 65 4.42 12.30 -7.58
C LEU A 65 3.25 11.63 -8.32
N THR A 66 2.32 12.40 -8.88
CA THR A 66 1.20 11.86 -9.65
C THR A 66 0.92 12.66 -10.93
N ASN A 67 0.62 11.94 -12.02
CA ASN A 67 0.15 12.54 -13.27
C ASN A 67 -1.37 12.82 -13.26
N GLN A 68 -2.08 12.52 -12.18
CA GLN A 68 -3.53 12.74 -12.07
C GLN A 68 -3.89 14.10 -11.51
N VAL A 69 -2.91 14.86 -11.01
CA VAL A 69 -3.11 16.13 -10.32
C VAL A 69 -2.28 17.21 -11.02
N PRO A 70 -2.85 18.41 -11.27
CA PRO A 70 -2.12 19.52 -11.87
C PRO A 70 -0.87 19.92 -11.08
N LEU A 71 0.14 20.41 -11.78
CA LEU A 71 1.33 21.01 -11.20
C LEU A 71 0.96 22.10 -10.16
N GLY A 72 1.69 22.15 -9.06
CA GLY A 72 1.42 23.11 -7.97
C GLY A 72 0.22 22.77 -7.10
N LYS A 73 -0.41 21.60 -7.29
CA LYS A 73 -1.46 21.08 -6.43
C LYS A 73 -1.04 19.79 -5.75
N THR A 74 -1.58 19.54 -4.56
CA THR A 74 -1.48 18.26 -3.88
C THR A 74 -2.84 17.59 -3.79
N ALA A 75 -2.82 16.28 -3.54
CA ALA A 75 -4.02 15.52 -3.33
C ALA A 75 -3.86 14.52 -2.20
N SER A 76 -4.82 14.49 -1.28
CA SER A 76 -4.83 13.52 -0.18
C SER A 76 -6.24 13.43 0.42
N ARG A 77 -6.40 12.60 1.45
CA ARG A 77 -7.63 12.52 2.25
C ARG A 77 -7.30 12.10 3.68
N ALA A 78 -8.22 12.37 4.61
CA ALA A 78 -8.15 11.80 5.95
C ALA A 78 -8.56 10.33 5.95
N GLY A 79 -8.02 9.55 6.90
CA GLY A 79 -8.30 8.12 6.99
C GLY A 79 -7.69 7.34 5.84
N SER A 80 -8.34 6.25 5.41
CA SER A 80 -7.78 5.33 4.41
C SER A 80 -7.57 6.04 3.05
N LEU A 81 -6.31 6.23 2.64
CA LEU A 81 -5.94 6.77 1.33
C LEU A 81 -5.74 5.65 0.31
N LEU A 82 -4.94 4.65 0.67
CA LEU A 82 -4.60 3.49 -0.16
C LEU A 82 -5.07 2.19 0.49
N ALA A 83 -5.41 1.20 -0.33
CA ALA A 83 -5.87 -0.09 0.15
C ALA A 83 -4.69 -0.94 0.63
N GLY A 84 -4.94 -1.77 1.65
CA GLY A 84 -4.05 -2.88 1.94
C GLY A 84 -4.01 -3.80 0.74
N SER A 85 -2.85 -4.35 0.42
CA SER A 85 -2.60 -5.14 -0.78
C SER A 85 -1.90 -6.43 -0.42
N GLY A 86 -2.49 -7.55 -0.80
CA GLY A 86 -1.93 -8.86 -0.52
C GLY A 86 -2.09 -9.82 -1.69
N PHE A 87 -1.45 -10.97 -1.53
CA PHE A 87 -1.47 -12.08 -2.47
C PHE A 87 -1.86 -13.35 -1.74
N PHE A 88 -2.35 -14.33 -2.49
CA PHE A 88 -2.48 -15.69 -1.99
C PHE A 88 -2.20 -16.68 -3.10
N GLU A 89 -1.66 -17.82 -2.73
CA GLU A 89 -1.54 -19.00 -3.57
C GLU A 89 -1.95 -20.21 -2.74
N ALA A 90 -2.71 -21.12 -3.32
CA ALA A 90 -3.07 -22.37 -2.67
C ALA A 90 -2.91 -23.55 -3.61
N VAL A 91 -2.37 -24.64 -3.08
CA VAL A 91 -2.32 -25.94 -3.75
C VAL A 91 -3.40 -26.82 -3.14
N ILE A 92 -4.37 -27.21 -3.96
CA ILE A 92 -5.48 -28.08 -3.60
C ILE A 92 -5.14 -29.48 -4.10
N THR A 93 -5.02 -30.44 -3.18
CA THR A 93 -4.59 -31.81 -3.47
C THR A 93 -5.73 -32.79 -3.22
N GLY A 94 -6.01 -33.62 -4.21
CA GLY A 94 -7.00 -34.69 -4.16
C GLY A 94 -6.35 -36.04 -4.46
N LYS A 95 -6.98 -36.80 -5.34
CA LYS A 95 -6.50 -38.09 -5.84
C LYS A 95 -6.92 -38.25 -7.29
N GLY A 96 -5.96 -38.22 -8.20
CA GLY A 96 -6.19 -38.34 -9.63
C GLY A 96 -6.60 -39.74 -10.07
N GLY A 97 -6.89 -39.87 -11.36
CA GLY A 97 -7.25 -41.14 -11.98
C GLY A 97 -7.93 -40.99 -13.33
N HIS A 98 -8.44 -42.10 -13.87
CA HIS A 98 -9.12 -42.08 -15.16
C HIS A 98 -10.47 -41.35 -15.05
N ALA A 99 -10.69 -40.36 -15.91
CA ALA A 99 -11.90 -39.52 -15.89
C ALA A 99 -13.22 -40.29 -16.10
N ALA A 100 -13.19 -41.50 -16.68
CA ALA A 100 -14.37 -42.34 -16.87
C ALA A 100 -14.77 -43.15 -15.61
N ILE A 101 -13.94 -43.13 -14.56
CA ILE A 101 -14.12 -43.93 -13.34
C ILE A 101 -13.96 -43.02 -12.09
N PRO A 102 -14.73 -41.91 -11.98
CA PRO A 102 -14.50 -40.87 -10.99
C PRO A 102 -14.73 -41.32 -9.55
N GLN A 103 -15.50 -42.40 -9.31
CA GLN A 103 -15.74 -42.94 -7.97
C GLN A 103 -14.47 -43.43 -7.23
N HIS A 104 -13.37 -43.65 -7.96
CA HIS A 104 -12.06 -44.02 -7.37
C HIS A 104 -11.11 -42.82 -7.18
N THR A 105 -11.57 -41.61 -7.51
CA THR A 105 -10.82 -40.35 -7.47
C THR A 105 -11.38 -39.38 -6.41
N ILE A 106 -10.60 -38.35 -6.12
CA ILE A 106 -11.02 -37.17 -5.36
C ILE A 106 -10.62 -35.98 -6.23
N ASP A 107 -11.59 -35.38 -6.91
CA ASP A 107 -11.31 -34.42 -7.99
C ASP A 107 -10.97 -33.01 -7.47
N PRO A 108 -9.71 -32.56 -7.60
CA PRO A 108 -9.30 -31.22 -7.15
C PRO A 108 -9.80 -30.10 -8.08
N VAL A 109 -10.24 -30.39 -9.32
CA VAL A 109 -10.81 -29.40 -10.25
C VAL A 109 -12.15 -28.90 -9.71
N ILE A 110 -12.99 -29.82 -9.24
CA ILE A 110 -14.29 -29.47 -8.64
C ILE A 110 -14.07 -28.72 -7.31
N ALA A 111 -13.13 -29.17 -6.48
CA ALA A 111 -12.78 -28.48 -5.25
C ALA A 111 -12.30 -27.04 -5.50
N ALA A 112 -11.38 -26.84 -6.46
CA ALA A 112 -10.89 -25.52 -6.84
C ALA A 112 -12.02 -24.62 -7.36
N SER A 113 -12.93 -25.15 -8.19
CA SER A 113 -14.10 -24.41 -8.70
C SER A 113 -15.01 -23.92 -7.56
N SER A 114 -15.27 -24.78 -6.57
CA SER A 114 -16.04 -24.41 -5.36
C SER A 114 -15.35 -23.33 -4.54
N VAL A 115 -14.03 -23.42 -4.39
CA VAL A 115 -13.21 -22.41 -3.71
C VAL A 115 -13.31 -21.06 -4.41
N VAL A 116 -13.14 -21.01 -5.74
CA VAL A 116 -13.19 -19.77 -6.51
C VAL A 116 -14.53 -19.05 -6.32
N LEU A 117 -15.64 -19.77 -6.42
CA LEU A 117 -16.97 -19.21 -6.21
C LEU A 117 -17.17 -18.74 -4.76
N SER A 118 -16.76 -19.55 -3.79
CA SER A 118 -16.93 -19.23 -2.37
C SER A 118 -16.12 -18.02 -1.92
N LEU A 119 -14.93 -17.79 -2.49
CA LEU A 119 -14.14 -16.60 -2.22
C LEU A 119 -14.87 -15.31 -2.59
N GLN A 120 -15.78 -15.35 -3.58
CA GLN A 120 -16.56 -14.17 -3.96
C GLN A 120 -17.59 -13.77 -2.89
N HIS A 121 -18.02 -14.72 -2.04
CA HIS A 121 -18.92 -14.44 -0.93
C HIS A 121 -18.27 -13.61 0.18
N LEU A 122 -16.94 -13.60 0.29
CA LEU A 122 -16.24 -12.74 1.25
C LEU A 122 -16.53 -11.26 0.97
N VAL A 123 -16.54 -10.87 -0.31
CA VAL A 123 -16.89 -9.51 -0.72
C VAL A 123 -18.41 -9.34 -0.75
N SER A 124 -19.13 -10.25 -1.40
CA SER A 124 -20.55 -10.00 -1.66
C SER A 124 -21.44 -10.17 -0.44
N ARG A 125 -21.10 -11.03 0.54
CA ARG A 125 -21.96 -11.41 1.68
C ARG A 125 -21.35 -11.15 3.06
N GLU A 126 -20.03 -11.13 3.21
CA GLU A 126 -19.38 -10.90 4.52
C GLU A 126 -18.89 -9.47 4.73
N THR A 127 -18.74 -8.68 3.66
CA THR A 127 -18.29 -7.29 3.74
C THR A 127 -19.48 -6.35 3.91
N ASP A 128 -19.31 -5.31 4.73
CA ASP A 128 -20.29 -4.21 4.82
C ASP A 128 -20.51 -3.65 3.40
N PRO A 129 -21.77 -3.52 2.91
CA PRO A 129 -22.03 -2.97 1.59
C PRO A 129 -21.46 -1.55 1.35
N LEU A 130 -21.10 -0.82 2.40
CA LEU A 130 -20.46 0.50 2.34
C LEU A 130 -18.92 0.41 2.38
N ASP A 131 -18.36 -0.74 2.75
CA ASP A 131 -16.93 -0.99 2.71
C ASP A 131 -16.51 -1.47 1.31
N SER A 132 -15.28 -1.14 0.91
CA SER A 132 -14.71 -1.62 -0.34
C SER A 132 -13.59 -2.64 -0.09
N LYS A 133 -13.82 -3.87 -0.55
CA LYS A 133 -12.85 -4.97 -0.58
C LYS A 133 -12.86 -5.63 -1.96
N VAL A 134 -11.71 -6.15 -2.36
CA VAL A 134 -11.55 -6.88 -3.62
C VAL A 134 -10.86 -8.20 -3.33
N VAL A 135 -11.39 -9.30 -3.86
CA VAL A 135 -10.71 -10.60 -3.90
C VAL A 135 -10.74 -11.05 -5.36
N THR A 136 -9.58 -11.25 -5.95
CA THR A 136 -9.46 -11.68 -7.34
C THR A 136 -8.69 -12.97 -7.38
N VAL A 137 -9.28 -14.04 -7.94
CA VAL A 137 -8.55 -15.24 -8.33
C VAL A 137 -8.10 -15.04 -9.77
N SER A 138 -6.79 -14.91 -9.99
CA SER A 138 -6.20 -14.66 -11.31
C SER A 138 -5.32 -15.81 -11.81
N LYS A 139 -5.08 -16.82 -10.95
CA LYS A 139 -4.33 -18.03 -11.27
C LYS A 139 -5.19 -19.24 -10.96
N LEU A 140 -5.31 -20.14 -11.94
CA LEU A 140 -5.93 -21.45 -11.80
C LEU A 140 -5.23 -22.40 -12.78
N HIS A 141 -4.51 -23.38 -12.27
CA HIS A 141 -3.64 -24.24 -13.08
C HIS A 141 -3.59 -25.68 -12.57
N GLY A 142 -3.74 -26.63 -13.47
CA GLY A 142 -3.45 -28.06 -13.27
C GLY A 142 -4.28 -28.95 -14.19
N GLY A 143 -3.85 -30.22 -14.32
CA GLY A 143 -4.33 -31.13 -15.36
C GLY A 143 -3.68 -30.87 -16.73
N ASN A 144 -3.32 -31.95 -17.44
CA ASN A 144 -2.64 -31.88 -18.74
C ASN A 144 -3.30 -32.74 -19.83
N ALA A 145 -4.20 -33.66 -19.46
CA ALA A 145 -4.82 -34.62 -20.36
C ALA A 145 -6.35 -34.59 -20.23
N PHE A 146 -7.05 -34.75 -21.35
CA PHE A 146 -8.52 -34.66 -21.41
C PHE A 146 -9.24 -35.80 -20.66
N ASN A 147 -8.58 -36.94 -20.45
CA ASN A 147 -9.16 -38.15 -19.88
C ASN A 147 -8.61 -38.50 -18.49
N VAL A 148 -7.91 -37.57 -17.84
CA VAL A 148 -7.28 -37.75 -16.52
C VAL A 148 -7.75 -36.67 -15.56
N ILE A 149 -8.26 -37.09 -14.41
CA ILE A 149 -8.46 -36.22 -13.25
C ILE A 149 -7.09 -36.02 -12.60
N PRO A 150 -6.60 -34.79 -12.41
CA PRO A 150 -5.27 -34.55 -11.84
C PRO A 150 -5.21 -34.82 -10.33
N ASP A 151 -4.01 -34.97 -9.80
CA ASP A 151 -3.78 -35.09 -8.34
C ASP A 151 -3.90 -33.75 -7.60
N SER A 152 -3.68 -32.63 -8.27
CA SER A 152 -3.77 -31.30 -7.66
C SER A 152 -4.09 -30.18 -8.65
N ILE A 153 -4.58 -29.07 -8.10
CA ILE A 153 -4.79 -27.78 -8.76
C ILE A 153 -4.17 -26.67 -7.92
N THR A 154 -3.44 -25.76 -8.55
CA THR A 154 -2.94 -24.53 -7.94
C THR A 154 -3.86 -23.37 -8.30
N ILE A 155 -4.35 -22.66 -7.29
CA ILE A 155 -5.07 -21.40 -7.44
C ILE A 155 -4.26 -20.26 -6.83
N GLY A 156 -4.50 -19.02 -7.27
CA GLY A 156 -3.86 -17.86 -6.68
C GLY A 156 -4.46 -16.55 -7.16
N GLY A 157 -4.08 -15.47 -6.49
CA GLY A 157 -4.75 -14.20 -6.69
C GLY A 157 -4.27 -13.08 -5.79
N THR A 158 -5.08 -12.02 -5.76
CA THR A 158 -4.83 -10.80 -5.00
C THR A 158 -6.02 -10.44 -4.12
N LEU A 159 -5.75 -9.74 -3.03
CA LEU A 159 -6.78 -9.11 -2.20
C LEU A 159 -6.47 -7.63 -1.99
N ARG A 160 -7.53 -6.82 -1.86
CA ARG A 160 -7.48 -5.40 -1.46
C ARG A 160 -8.52 -5.10 -0.42
N ALA A 161 -8.21 -4.25 0.55
CA ALA A 161 -9.20 -3.75 1.51
C ALA A 161 -8.75 -2.42 2.13
N PHE A 162 -9.66 -1.48 2.37
CA PHE A 162 -9.36 -0.26 3.14
C PHE A 162 -9.46 -0.45 4.66
N SER A 163 -10.16 -1.49 5.10
CA SER A 163 -10.42 -1.86 6.49
C SER A 163 -10.47 -3.38 6.62
N GLY A 164 -10.14 -3.91 7.79
CA GLY A 164 -10.24 -5.35 8.06
C GLY A 164 -9.37 -6.24 7.16
N PHE A 165 -8.21 -5.73 6.71
CA PHE A 165 -7.34 -6.41 5.74
C PHE A 165 -6.80 -7.74 6.28
N SER A 166 -6.28 -7.77 7.51
CA SER A 166 -5.79 -9.01 8.15
C SER A 166 -6.91 -10.03 8.36
N GLN A 167 -8.11 -9.57 8.71
CA GLN A 167 -9.28 -10.44 8.83
C GLN A 167 -9.66 -11.05 7.47
N LEU A 168 -9.59 -10.27 6.38
CA LEU A 168 -9.82 -10.79 5.03
C LEU A 168 -8.79 -11.85 4.65
N GLN A 169 -7.51 -11.68 5.01
CA GLN A 169 -6.47 -12.70 4.78
C GLN A 169 -6.78 -14.02 5.48
N GLU A 170 -7.15 -13.97 6.76
CA GLU A 170 -7.53 -15.17 7.52
C GLU A 170 -8.79 -15.82 6.96
N ARG A 171 -9.79 -15.02 6.57
CA ARG A 171 -11.02 -15.53 5.93
C ARG A 171 -10.76 -16.20 4.59
N ILE A 172 -9.86 -15.66 3.75
CA ILE A 172 -9.44 -16.30 2.49
C ILE A 172 -8.85 -17.68 2.78
N LYS A 173 -7.89 -17.76 3.71
CA LYS A 173 -7.26 -19.02 4.11
C LYS A 173 -8.29 -20.04 4.61
N GLU A 174 -9.22 -19.58 5.45
CA GLU A 174 -10.26 -20.43 6.00
C GLU A 174 -11.22 -20.95 4.93
N VAL A 175 -11.71 -20.07 4.04
CA VAL A 175 -12.61 -20.46 2.94
C VAL A 175 -11.94 -21.47 2.01
N ILE A 176 -10.69 -21.23 1.61
CA ILE A 176 -9.95 -22.16 0.74
C ILE A 176 -9.87 -23.54 1.40
N THR A 177 -9.45 -23.58 2.67
CA THR A 177 -9.24 -24.83 3.41
C THR A 177 -10.54 -25.60 3.61
N LYS A 178 -11.61 -24.92 4.04
CA LYS A 178 -12.91 -25.54 4.33
C LYS A 178 -13.62 -26.02 3.07
N GLN A 179 -13.57 -25.25 1.98
CA GLN A 179 -14.18 -25.65 0.70
C GLN A 179 -13.45 -26.83 0.05
N ALA A 180 -12.11 -26.88 0.14
CA ALA A 180 -11.36 -28.05 -0.27
C ALA A 180 -11.75 -29.29 0.57
N THR A 181 -11.89 -29.12 1.89
CA THR A 181 -12.22 -30.22 2.82
C THR A 181 -13.59 -30.83 2.54
N VAL A 182 -14.61 -30.02 2.26
CA VAL A 182 -15.96 -30.52 1.88
C VAL A 182 -15.91 -31.40 0.63
N ASN A 183 -14.99 -31.11 -0.30
CA ASN A 183 -14.74 -31.91 -1.50
C ASN A 183 -13.76 -33.07 -1.26
N ARG A 184 -13.42 -33.38 -0.01
CA ARG A 184 -12.45 -34.40 0.44
C ARG A 184 -11.02 -34.14 -0.02
N CYS A 185 -10.70 -32.92 -0.45
CA CYS A 185 -9.35 -32.48 -0.78
C CYS A 185 -8.65 -31.85 0.42
N ASN A 186 -7.32 -31.80 0.38
CA ASN A 186 -6.51 -30.96 1.27
C ASN A 186 -6.14 -29.66 0.54
N ALA A 187 -5.92 -28.57 1.27
CA ALA A 187 -5.38 -27.33 0.72
C ALA A 187 -4.25 -26.78 1.58
N SER A 188 -3.12 -26.44 0.95
CA SER A 188 -2.06 -25.65 1.54
C SER A 188 -2.16 -24.22 1.01
N VAL A 189 -2.18 -23.23 1.89
CA VAL A 189 -2.35 -21.81 1.54
C VAL A 189 -1.12 -21.01 1.95
N ASN A 190 -0.55 -20.29 1.00
CA ASN A 190 0.56 -19.34 1.19
C ASN A 190 0.06 -17.91 0.89
N LEU A 191 0.13 -17.03 1.89
CA LEU A 191 -0.24 -15.61 1.75
C LEU A 191 0.93 -14.72 1.29
N LYS A 192 2.11 -15.31 1.09
CA LYS A 192 3.33 -14.64 0.64
C LYS A 192 3.98 -15.38 -0.55
N PRO A 193 3.23 -15.63 -1.63
CA PRO A 193 3.78 -16.33 -2.79
C PRO A 193 4.96 -15.55 -3.38
N ASN A 194 6.04 -16.26 -3.71
CA ASN A 194 7.28 -15.68 -4.25
C ASN A 194 7.92 -14.60 -3.35
N GLY A 195 7.72 -14.67 -2.03
CA GLY A 195 8.29 -13.72 -1.07
C GLY A 195 7.64 -12.33 -1.08
N LYS A 196 6.51 -12.15 -1.78
CA LYS A 196 5.77 -10.87 -1.78
C LYS A 196 5.04 -10.70 -0.46
N GLU A 197 5.48 -9.73 0.34
CA GLU A 197 4.83 -9.37 1.59
C GLU A 197 3.52 -8.60 1.32
N PRO A 198 2.47 -8.83 2.12
CA PRO A 198 1.25 -8.04 2.05
C PRO A 198 1.43 -6.71 2.80
N VAL A 199 0.97 -5.61 2.23
CA VAL A 199 0.98 -4.28 2.87
C VAL A 199 -0.37 -3.97 3.49
N PRO A 200 -0.41 -3.37 4.70
CA PRO A 200 -1.64 -2.86 5.28
C PRO A 200 -2.15 -1.63 4.50
N PRO A 201 -3.38 -1.17 4.77
CA PRO A 201 -3.89 0.07 4.18
C PRO A 201 -3.09 1.30 4.62
N THR A 202 -2.83 2.24 3.71
CA THR A 202 -2.24 3.53 4.07
C THR A 202 -3.33 4.43 4.64
N VAL A 203 -3.30 4.63 5.96
CA VAL A 203 -4.29 5.42 6.69
C VAL A 203 -3.65 6.71 7.18
N ASN A 204 -4.15 7.85 6.71
CA ASN A 204 -3.69 9.16 7.15
C ASN A 204 -4.29 9.52 8.50
N ASN A 205 -3.42 9.92 9.43
CA ASN A 205 -3.84 10.52 10.69
C ASN A 205 -4.62 11.83 10.43
N MET A 206 -5.75 12.00 11.11
CA MET A 206 -6.67 13.13 10.91
C MET A 206 -6.03 14.48 11.22
N ASP A 207 -5.23 14.57 12.28
CA ASP A 207 -4.62 15.84 12.70
C ASP A 207 -3.46 16.22 11.78
N LEU A 208 -2.63 15.24 11.40
CA LEU A 208 -1.58 15.47 10.41
C LEU A 208 -2.14 15.83 9.03
N TYR A 209 -3.26 15.21 8.62
CA TYR A 209 -3.99 15.60 7.40
C TYR A 209 -4.43 17.06 7.44
N LYS A 210 -5.02 17.53 8.54
CA LYS A 210 -5.45 18.92 8.68
C LYS A 210 -4.26 19.88 8.63
N GLN A 211 -3.17 19.55 9.34
CA GLN A 211 -1.94 20.35 9.31
C GLN A 211 -1.37 20.46 7.90
N PHE A 212 -1.22 19.33 7.20
CA PHE A 212 -0.71 19.32 5.82
C PHE A 212 -1.61 20.09 4.86
N LYS A 213 -2.94 19.91 4.96
CA LYS A 213 -3.91 20.64 4.14
C LYS A 213 -3.80 22.15 4.33
N ASN A 214 -3.66 22.62 5.56
CA ASN A 214 -3.50 24.04 5.85
C ASN A 214 -2.15 24.56 5.34
N LEU A 215 -1.06 23.82 5.58
CA LEU A 215 0.28 24.16 5.10
C LEU A 215 0.30 24.34 3.58
N VAL A 216 -0.27 23.40 2.83
CA VAL A 216 -0.31 23.48 1.37
C VAL A 216 -1.08 24.72 0.91
N ARG A 217 -2.22 25.02 1.55
CA ARG A 217 -3.02 26.22 1.24
C ARG A 217 -2.28 27.51 1.53
N ASP A 218 -1.55 27.57 2.64
CA ASP A 218 -0.75 28.74 3.01
C ASP A 218 0.42 28.97 2.04
N LEU A 219 1.07 27.88 1.60
CA LEU A 219 2.23 27.94 0.71
C LEU A 219 1.85 28.23 -0.75
N LEU A 220 0.80 27.59 -1.26
CA LEU A 220 0.49 27.51 -2.69
C LEU A 220 -0.86 28.11 -3.07
N GLY A 221 -1.62 28.61 -2.09
CA GLY A 221 -2.93 29.22 -2.27
C GLY A 221 -4.09 28.27 -1.98
N GLU A 222 -5.29 28.84 -1.82
CA GLU A 222 -6.47 28.16 -1.31
C GLU A 222 -6.89 26.90 -2.12
N ASP A 223 -6.75 26.95 -3.45
CA ASP A 223 -7.17 25.89 -4.38
C ASP A 223 -6.08 24.84 -4.67
N SER A 224 -4.99 24.84 -3.90
CA SER A 224 -3.83 23.98 -4.10
C SER A 224 -3.97 22.59 -3.46
N PHE A 225 -4.99 22.37 -2.63
CA PHE A 225 -5.25 21.07 -2.01
C PHE A 225 -6.52 20.43 -2.56
N VAL A 226 -6.40 19.21 -3.10
CA VAL A 226 -7.50 18.42 -3.65
C VAL A 226 -7.81 17.24 -2.74
N GLU A 227 -9.07 17.11 -2.32
CA GLU A 227 -9.49 15.91 -1.60
C GLU A 227 -9.86 14.80 -2.58
N VAL A 228 -9.27 13.60 -2.39
CA VAL A 228 -9.46 12.47 -3.32
C VAL A 228 -10.31 11.36 -2.73
N SER A 229 -10.91 10.58 -3.62
CA SER A 229 -11.45 9.27 -3.26
C SER A 229 -10.32 8.29 -2.95
N PRO A 230 -10.55 7.29 -2.08
CA PRO A 230 -9.55 6.28 -1.78
C PRO A 230 -9.21 5.42 -3.01
N ILE A 231 -7.95 4.97 -3.08
CA ILE A 231 -7.38 4.32 -4.26
C ILE A 231 -7.00 2.87 -3.92
N MET A 232 -7.30 1.93 -4.82
CA MET A 232 -7.02 0.49 -4.62
C MET A 232 -5.55 0.07 -4.78
N GLY A 233 -4.64 1.05 -4.95
CA GLY A 233 -3.20 0.83 -4.90
C GLY A 233 -2.75 0.45 -3.49
N GLY A 234 -1.56 -0.14 -3.39
CA GLY A 234 -0.87 -0.39 -2.12
C GLY A 234 0.47 0.32 -2.13
N GLU A 235 0.99 0.62 -0.94
CA GLU A 235 2.18 1.45 -0.71
C GLU A 235 2.76 1.06 0.65
N ASP A 236 4.04 0.70 0.72
CA ASP A 236 4.61 0.17 1.96
C ASP A 236 4.92 1.24 3.02
N PHE A 237 4.80 2.55 2.68
CA PHE A 237 4.69 3.62 3.67
C PHE A 237 3.60 3.34 4.72
N SER A 238 2.58 2.54 4.37
CA SER A 238 1.56 2.05 5.29
C SER A 238 2.14 1.44 6.56
N TYR A 239 3.29 0.77 6.51
CA TYR A 239 3.93 0.20 7.70
C TYR A 239 4.44 1.27 8.66
N PHE A 240 4.97 2.39 8.14
CA PHE A 240 5.34 3.51 8.98
C PHE A 240 4.10 4.15 9.61
N ALA A 241 3.03 4.34 8.81
CA ALA A 241 1.76 4.92 9.26
C ALA A 241 0.97 4.02 10.24
N GLU A 242 1.22 2.70 10.24
CA GLU A 242 0.70 1.77 11.24
C GLU A 242 1.48 1.86 12.56
N ALA A 243 2.79 2.12 12.49
CA ALA A 243 3.66 2.19 13.67
C ALA A 243 3.53 3.52 14.43
N ILE A 244 3.43 4.65 13.71
CA ILE A 244 3.31 6.00 14.28
C ILE A 244 2.35 6.86 13.44
N PRO A 245 1.83 7.99 13.96
CA PRO A 245 1.04 8.92 13.18
C PRO A 245 1.70 9.30 11.85
N GLY A 246 1.09 8.89 10.73
CA GLY A 246 1.58 9.14 9.39
C GLY A 246 0.65 9.99 8.54
N HIS A 247 1.21 10.74 7.61
CA HIS A 247 0.48 11.39 6.52
C HIS A 247 1.16 11.20 5.18
N PHE A 248 0.43 10.65 4.22
CA PHE A 248 0.84 10.46 2.84
C PHE A 248 0.00 11.33 1.92
N SER A 249 0.65 11.93 0.92
CA SER A 249 0.00 12.79 -0.06
C SER A 249 0.55 12.58 -1.45
N PHE A 250 -0.21 13.00 -2.45
CA PHE A 250 0.23 13.06 -3.82
C PHE A 250 0.60 14.49 -4.20
N LEU A 251 1.70 14.68 -4.92
CA LEU A 251 2.09 15.94 -5.54
C LEU A 251 1.84 15.87 -7.03
N GLY A 252 1.04 16.81 -7.54
CA GLY A 252 0.72 16.91 -8.95
C GLY A 252 1.91 17.29 -9.81
N MET A 253 2.05 16.57 -10.92
CA MET A 253 3.07 16.81 -11.92
C MET A 253 2.45 17.04 -13.32
N GLN A 254 1.11 17.00 -13.41
CA GLN A 254 0.40 17.14 -14.67
C GLN A 254 0.45 18.59 -15.17
N ASP A 255 0.90 18.75 -16.41
CA ASP A 255 0.93 20.04 -17.13
C ASP A 255 -0.31 20.12 -18.04
N GLU A 256 -0.80 21.33 -18.34
CA GLU A 256 -1.88 21.54 -19.31
C GLU A 256 -1.42 21.21 -20.74
N THR A 257 -0.13 21.37 -21.03
CA THR A 257 0.42 21.26 -22.38
C THR A 257 1.05 19.90 -22.69
N LYS A 258 1.32 19.07 -21.67
CA LYS A 258 2.00 17.78 -21.79
C LYS A 258 1.23 16.69 -21.08
N SER A 259 1.05 15.55 -21.74
CA SER A 259 0.53 14.34 -21.10
C SER A 259 1.68 13.51 -20.54
N TYR A 260 1.57 13.12 -19.27
CA TYR A 260 2.52 12.22 -18.62
C TYR A 260 1.91 10.83 -18.50
N ALA A 261 2.68 9.80 -18.87
CA ALA A 261 2.21 8.43 -18.75
C ALA A 261 2.04 8.02 -17.28
N SER A 262 1.11 7.11 -17.02
CA SER A 262 0.90 6.56 -15.68
C SER A 262 2.12 5.81 -15.16
N PRO A 263 2.29 5.69 -13.83
CA PRO A 263 3.33 4.86 -13.24
C PRO A 263 3.38 3.45 -13.85
N HIS A 264 4.58 2.90 -13.90
CA HIS A 264 4.96 1.59 -14.48
C HIS A 264 4.86 1.49 -16.00
N SER A 265 4.46 2.57 -16.68
CA SER A 265 4.59 2.67 -18.13
C SER A 265 6.05 2.80 -18.56
N SER A 266 6.43 2.18 -19.69
CA SER A 266 7.73 2.39 -20.34
C SER A 266 7.91 3.82 -20.89
N LEU A 267 6.84 4.60 -20.93
CA LEU A 267 6.85 6.01 -21.32
C LEU A 267 6.82 6.98 -20.12
N TYR A 268 6.89 6.46 -18.88
CA TYR A 268 6.86 7.28 -17.68
C TYR A 268 8.04 8.26 -17.64
N ARG A 269 7.74 9.51 -17.30
CA ARG A 269 8.71 10.60 -17.13
C ARG A 269 8.20 11.51 -16.01
N VAL A 270 9.10 12.01 -15.18
CA VAL A 270 8.79 13.00 -14.15
C VAL A 270 8.72 14.39 -14.79
N ASN A 271 7.71 15.18 -14.44
CA ASN A 271 7.76 16.62 -14.66
C ASN A 271 8.66 17.25 -13.60
N GLU A 272 9.87 17.65 -13.97
CA GLU A 272 10.85 18.18 -13.03
C GLU A 272 10.44 19.53 -12.42
N ASP A 273 9.48 20.23 -13.05
CA ASP A 273 8.90 21.46 -12.49
C ASP A 273 8.16 21.20 -11.16
N ALA A 274 7.80 19.94 -10.87
CA ALA A 274 7.20 19.55 -9.59
C ALA A 274 8.22 19.46 -8.44
N LEU A 275 9.51 19.26 -8.74
CA LEU A 275 10.51 18.98 -7.70
C LEU A 275 10.70 20.12 -6.68
N PRO A 276 10.72 21.41 -7.07
CA PRO A 276 10.79 22.51 -6.11
C PRO A 276 9.61 22.51 -5.13
N TYR A 277 8.40 22.17 -5.59
CA TYR A 277 7.22 22.10 -4.73
C TYR A 277 7.36 21.00 -3.67
N GLY A 278 7.76 19.79 -4.07
CA GLY A 278 7.91 18.70 -3.10
C GLY A 278 9.05 18.92 -2.11
N ALA A 279 10.16 19.51 -2.55
CA ALA A 279 11.25 19.91 -1.66
C ALA A 279 10.76 20.94 -0.62
N ALA A 280 10.04 21.97 -1.07
CA ALA A 280 9.47 22.99 -0.17
C ALA A 280 8.46 22.37 0.80
N MET A 281 7.56 21.50 0.33
CA MET A 281 6.57 20.82 1.17
C MET A 281 7.20 19.97 2.26
N HIS A 282 8.22 19.15 1.94
CA HIS A 282 8.92 18.35 2.94
C HIS A 282 9.57 19.22 4.02
N ALA A 283 10.27 20.28 3.62
CA ALA A 283 10.92 21.20 4.57
C ALA A 283 9.89 21.95 5.43
N SER A 284 8.88 22.55 4.79
CA SER A 284 7.85 23.32 5.49
C SER A 284 7.00 22.46 6.43
N MET A 285 6.70 21.21 6.07
CA MET A 285 5.94 20.31 6.94
C MET A 285 6.75 19.93 8.19
N ALA A 286 8.05 19.67 8.04
CA ALA A 286 8.91 19.40 9.17
C ALA A 286 9.00 20.61 10.13
N VAL A 287 9.20 21.82 9.59
CA VAL A 287 9.24 23.06 10.39
C VAL A 287 7.90 23.30 11.09
N ARG A 288 6.79 23.28 10.34
CA ARG A 288 5.45 23.54 10.89
C ARG A 288 5.08 22.55 11.99
N TYR A 289 5.40 21.27 11.82
CA TYR A 289 5.13 20.26 12.83
C TYR A 289 5.88 20.54 14.14
N LEU A 290 7.15 20.95 14.07
CA LEU A 290 7.94 21.30 15.24
C LEU A 290 7.43 22.56 15.95
N GLU A 291 7.06 23.60 15.19
CA GLU A 291 6.46 24.83 15.75
C GLU A 291 5.11 24.56 16.44
N ASP A 292 4.24 23.76 15.82
CA ASP A 292 2.94 23.36 16.37
C ASP A 292 3.10 22.53 17.65
N LYS A 293 4.18 21.76 17.76
CA LYS A 293 4.51 20.98 18.97
C LYS A 293 5.04 21.87 20.09
N ALA A 294 5.99 22.75 19.79
CA ALA A 294 6.55 23.69 20.74
C ALA A 294 5.48 24.62 21.33
N SER A 295 4.57 25.12 20.49
CA SER A 295 3.45 25.98 20.92
C SER A 295 2.42 25.28 21.81
N LYS A 296 2.30 23.95 21.73
CA LYS A 296 1.37 23.14 22.54
C LYS A 296 1.98 22.66 23.86
N GLY A 297 3.27 22.92 24.13
CA GLY A 297 3.93 22.52 25.39
C GLY A 297 4.00 21.00 25.62
N LEU A 298 3.89 20.21 24.55
CA LEU A 298 4.00 18.74 24.60
C LEU A 298 5.47 18.35 24.46
N ASP A 299 6.25 18.53 25.53
CA ASP A 299 7.58 17.93 25.62
C ASP A 299 7.44 16.40 25.61
N SER A 300 8.18 15.75 24.71
CA SER A 300 8.36 14.29 24.65
C SER A 300 8.83 13.73 26.01
N PRO A 301 8.54 12.46 26.33
CA PRO A 301 8.97 11.85 27.59
C PRO A 301 10.49 11.96 27.71
N LYS A 302 10.95 12.54 28.81
CA LYS A 302 12.38 12.56 29.15
C LYS A 302 12.87 11.11 29.20
N ASP A 303 13.81 10.76 28.33
CA ASP A 303 14.54 9.50 28.39
C ASP A 303 15.10 9.32 29.80
N GLU A 304 14.65 8.29 30.53
CA GLU A 304 15.35 7.79 31.71
C GLU A 304 16.57 6.97 31.22
N LEU A 305 17.73 7.39 31.73
CA LEU A 305 19.06 6.80 31.55
C LEU A 305 19.15 5.32 31.97
#